data_AF-A0A523MPR3-F1
#
_entry.id   AF-A0A523MPR3-F1
#
_cell.length_a   1.000
_cell.length_b   1.000
_cell.length_c   1.000
_cell.angle_alpha   90.00
_cell.angle_beta   90.00
_cell.angle_gamma   90.00
#
_symmetry.space_group_name_H-M   'P 1'
#
loop_
_entity.id
_entity.type
_entity.pdbx_description
1 polymer ?
#
loop_
_entity_poly.entity_id
_entity_poly.type
_entity_poly.pdbx_seq_one_letter_code
_entity_poly.pdbx_strand_id
1 'polypeptide(L)'
;MCENARQWTLWAVALLLACTSGFAQDEPPTDLPPETTEEADPVPEDLLDRGTPRRAARGFLLAVAEGDYERAAEYLDLRNLPRGISEADGPSLAEDLDIVLQRHLWIDQEELSNEIDGMILSGTAGRCSAT
;
A
#
# COMPACT_ATOMS: atom_id res chain seq x y z
N MET A 1 46.54 43.29 5.02
CA MET A 1 45.18 43.29 5.60
C MET A 1 44.60 41.89 5.46
N CYS A 2 44.86 41.04 6.45
CA CYS A 2 44.55 39.61 6.46
C CYS A 2 43.42 39.33 7.45
N GLU A 3 42.21 39.82 7.15
CA GLU A 3 41.09 39.84 8.11
C GLU A 3 39.81 39.22 7.53
N ASN A 4 39.92 38.28 6.59
CA ASN A 4 38.74 37.58 6.05
C ASN A 4 38.81 36.05 6.21
N ALA A 5 39.98 35.48 6.50
CA ALA A 5 40.16 34.03 6.61
C ALA A 5 39.90 33.48 8.03
N ARG A 6 39.84 34.32 9.06
CA ARG A 6 39.55 33.92 10.46
C ARG A 6 38.07 33.98 10.82
N GLN A 7 37.23 34.58 9.99
CA GLN A 7 35.80 34.73 10.29
C GLN A 7 35.00 33.46 9.96
N TRP A 8 35.37 32.73 8.90
CA TRP A 8 34.68 31.48 8.51
C TRP A 8 34.90 30.33 9.49
N THR A 9 36.08 30.26 10.12
CA THR A 9 36.34 29.21 11.12
C THR A 9 35.53 29.43 12.40
N LEU A 10 35.23 30.69 12.76
CA LEU A 10 34.41 31.01 13.93
C LEU A 10 32.93 30.67 13.72
N TRP A 11 32.38 30.84 12.52
CA TRP A 11 31.02 30.42 12.21
C TRP A 11 30.87 28.88 12.13
N ALA A 12 31.88 28.17 11.62
CA ALA A 12 31.86 26.72 11.53
C ALA A 12 31.91 26.03 12.91
N VAL A 13 32.70 26.55 13.86
CA VAL A 13 32.78 26.00 15.23
C VAL A 13 31.52 26.32 16.05
N ALA A 14 30.90 27.48 15.84
CA ALA A 14 29.63 27.82 16.49
C ALA A 14 28.45 26.94 16.04
N LEU A 15 28.43 26.52 14.76
CA LEU A 15 27.38 25.64 14.25
C LEU A 15 27.51 24.19 14.79
N LEU A 16 28.74 23.75 15.09
CA LEU A 16 29.01 22.41 15.59
C LEU A 16 28.69 22.22 17.08
N LEU A 17 28.54 23.30 17.85
CA LEU A 17 28.27 23.25 19.30
C LEU A 17 26.77 23.32 19.68
N ALA A 18 25.87 23.43 18.71
CA ALA A 18 24.43 23.62 18.97
C ALA A 18 23.56 22.34 18.84
N CYS A 19 24.13 21.21 18.38
CA CYS A 19 23.36 19.99 18.12
C CYS A 19 23.19 19.06 19.34
N THR A 20 23.71 19.40 20.52
CA THR A 20 23.52 18.59 21.74
C THR A 20 22.26 18.98 22.52
N SER A 21 21.16 19.22 21.81
CA SER A 21 19.83 19.32 22.42
C SER A 21 19.13 18.00 22.15
N GLY A 22 19.05 17.15 23.18
CA GLY A 22 18.33 15.88 23.10
C GLY A 22 16.89 16.10 22.67
N PHE A 23 16.46 15.38 21.63
CA PHE A 23 15.06 15.23 21.30
C PHE A 23 14.43 14.31 22.36
N ALA A 24 13.89 14.90 23.42
CA ALA A 24 12.86 14.23 24.20
C ALA A 24 11.56 14.31 23.37
N GLN A 25 11.26 13.24 22.64
CA GLN A 25 9.93 13.03 22.05
C GLN A 25 9.07 12.45 23.17
N ASP A 26 8.23 13.29 23.78
CA ASP A 26 7.09 12.84 24.55
C ASP A 26 6.05 12.39 23.51
N GLU A 27 5.96 11.08 23.26
CA GLU A 27 4.91 10.54 22.42
C GLU A 27 3.58 10.66 23.17
N PRO A 28 2.63 11.48 22.69
CA PRO A 28 1.30 11.46 23.27
C PRO A 28 0.74 10.04 23.10
N PRO A 29 0.05 9.48 24.10
CA PRO A 29 -0.62 8.21 23.93
C PRO A 29 -1.62 8.39 22.80
N THR A 30 -1.27 7.85 21.63
CA THR A 30 -2.19 7.73 20.51
C THR A 30 -3.14 6.63 20.92
N ASP A 31 -4.22 7.06 21.57
CA ASP A 31 -5.43 6.28 21.76
C ASP A 31 -5.95 5.98 20.34
N LEU A 32 -5.41 4.93 19.73
CA LEU A 32 -5.87 4.42 18.45
C LEU A 32 -7.34 4.06 18.66
N PRO A 33 -8.29 4.67 17.93
CA PRO A 33 -9.65 4.18 17.90
C PRO A 33 -9.60 2.70 17.55
N PRO A 34 -10.39 1.83 18.20
CA PRO A 34 -10.48 0.44 17.78
C PRO A 34 -10.78 0.45 16.29
N GLU A 35 -9.97 -0.24 15.49
CA GLU A 35 -10.31 -0.53 14.10
C GLU A 35 -11.77 -0.98 14.10
N THR A 36 -12.63 -0.12 13.54
CA THR A 36 -14.04 -0.41 13.37
C THR A 36 -14.09 -1.71 12.58
N THR A 37 -14.36 -2.81 13.28
CA THR A 37 -14.74 -4.07 12.69
C THR A 37 -16.14 -3.84 12.14
N GLU A 38 -16.18 -3.24 10.96
CA GLU A 38 -17.37 -3.12 10.14
C GLU A 38 -17.86 -4.55 9.91
N GLU A 39 -19.08 -4.85 10.35
CA GLU A 39 -19.72 -6.16 10.25
C GLU A 39 -19.82 -6.55 8.76
N ALA A 40 -18.79 -7.22 8.27
CA ALA A 40 -18.75 -7.76 6.92
C ALA A 40 -19.63 -9.02 6.86
N ASP A 41 -20.40 -9.15 5.78
CA ASP A 41 -21.05 -10.40 5.39
C ASP A 41 -20.09 -11.59 5.49
N PRO A 42 -20.55 -12.83 5.74
CA PRO A 42 -19.69 -13.99 5.89
C PRO A 42 -18.90 -14.23 4.60
N VAL A 43 -17.67 -13.72 4.57
CA VAL A 43 -16.70 -13.96 3.52
C VAL A 43 -16.36 -15.44 3.52
N PRO A 44 -16.46 -16.14 2.37
CA PRO A 44 -15.97 -17.51 2.26
C PRO A 44 -14.52 -17.61 2.73
N GLU A 45 -14.24 -18.54 3.64
CA GLU A 45 -12.88 -18.72 4.16
C GLU A 45 -11.95 -19.17 3.03
N ASP A 46 -11.02 -18.29 2.66
CA ASP A 46 -9.95 -18.52 1.70
C ASP A 46 -8.60 -18.35 2.40
N LEU A 47 -7.62 -19.19 2.07
CA LEU A 47 -6.28 -19.14 2.67
C LEU A 47 -5.56 -17.82 2.38
N LEU A 48 -5.92 -17.15 1.29
CA LEU A 48 -5.39 -15.85 0.88
C LEU A 48 -6.32 -14.68 1.23
N ASP A 49 -7.46 -14.93 1.89
CA ASP A 49 -8.46 -13.91 2.29
C ASP A 49 -8.86 -12.96 1.14
N ARG A 50 -9.02 -13.50 -0.07
CA ARG A 50 -9.37 -12.71 -1.28
C ARG A 50 -10.86 -12.39 -1.40
N GLY A 51 -11.61 -12.54 -0.31
CA GLY A 51 -13.07 -12.52 -0.37
C GLY A 51 -13.68 -11.12 -0.46
N THR A 52 -12.90 -10.06 -0.22
CA THR A 52 -13.31 -8.68 -0.53
C THR A 52 -12.27 -8.02 -1.43
N PRO A 53 -12.65 -7.07 -2.30
CA PRO A 53 -11.72 -6.39 -3.19
C PRO A 53 -10.58 -5.72 -2.43
N ARG A 54 -10.89 -5.08 -1.30
CA ARG A 54 -9.89 -4.44 -0.43
C ARG A 54 -8.86 -5.44 0.07
N ARG A 55 -9.29 -6.60 0.58
CA ARG A 55 -8.38 -7.61 1.15
C ARG A 55 -7.54 -8.29 0.07
N ALA A 56 -8.15 -8.61 -1.07
CA ALA A 56 -7.44 -9.16 -2.22
C ALA A 56 -6.33 -8.21 -2.71
N ALA A 57 -6.65 -6.92 -2.89
CA ALA A 57 -5.69 -5.91 -3.31
C ALA A 57 -4.58 -5.72 -2.25
N ARG A 58 -4.94 -5.64 -0.98
CA ARG A 58 -3.97 -5.54 0.12
C ARG A 58 -3.01 -6.74 0.14
N GLY A 59 -3.53 -7.95 0.00
CA GLY A 59 -2.73 -9.18 -0.01
C GLY A 59 -1.75 -9.24 -1.17
N PHE A 60 -2.18 -8.84 -2.37
CA PHE A 60 -1.30 -8.72 -3.54
C PHE A 60 -0.18 -7.69 -3.30
N LEU A 61 -0.54 -6.48 -2.87
CA LEU A 61 0.42 -5.40 -2.64
C LEU A 61 1.44 -5.75 -1.54
N LEU A 62 1.02 -6.50 -0.52
CA LEU A 62 1.92 -6.98 0.53
C LEU A 62 2.92 -8.01 -0.01
N ALA A 63 2.45 -9.01 -0.76
CA ALA A 63 3.32 -10.04 -1.35
C ALA A 63 4.37 -9.43 -2.29
N VAL A 64 3.94 -8.46 -3.11
CA VAL A 64 4.84 -7.70 -3.99
C VAL A 64 5.84 -6.84 -3.19
N ALA A 65 5.41 -6.18 -2.11
CA ALA A 65 6.31 -5.40 -1.26
C ALA A 65 7.38 -6.28 -0.58
N GLU A 66 7.08 -7.55 -0.33
CA GLU A 66 8.02 -8.55 0.16
C GLU A 66 8.93 -9.13 -0.95
N GLY A 67 8.62 -8.84 -2.21
CA GLY A 67 9.31 -9.41 -3.38
C GLY A 67 8.95 -10.88 -3.64
N ASP A 68 7.89 -11.39 -3.01
CA ASP A 68 7.41 -12.76 -3.19
C ASP A 68 6.39 -12.80 -4.35
N TYR A 69 6.93 -12.85 -5.56
CA TYR A 69 6.11 -12.85 -6.78
C TYR A 69 5.39 -14.18 -7.01
N GLU A 70 5.91 -15.27 -6.46
CA GLU A 70 5.23 -16.56 -6.42
C GLU A 70 3.92 -16.45 -5.64
N ARG A 71 3.96 -15.86 -4.44
CA ARG A 71 2.77 -15.61 -3.64
C ARG A 71 1.88 -14.54 -4.25
N ALA A 72 2.45 -13.49 -4.85
CA ALA A 72 1.67 -12.46 -5.53
C ALA A 72 0.85 -13.03 -6.69
N ALA A 73 1.40 -14.00 -7.44
CA ALA A 73 0.69 -14.66 -8.53
C ALA A 73 -0.58 -15.40 -8.06
N GLU A 74 -0.63 -15.87 -6.81
CA GLU A 74 -1.82 -16.50 -6.24
C GLU A 74 -3.00 -15.53 -6.10
N TYR A 75 -2.76 -14.22 -6.09
CA TYR A 75 -3.82 -13.21 -6.09
C TYR A 75 -4.34 -12.87 -7.50
N LEU A 76 -3.73 -13.39 -8.56
CA LEU A 76 -4.11 -13.12 -9.95
C LEU A 76 -5.05 -14.17 -10.53
N ASP A 77 -6.01 -13.74 -11.36
CA ASP A 77 -6.83 -14.66 -12.15
C ASP A 77 -6.11 -15.02 -13.46
N LEU A 78 -5.47 -16.19 -13.49
CA LEU A 78 -4.69 -16.70 -14.63
C LEU A 78 -5.47 -17.64 -15.56
N ARG A 79 -6.79 -17.78 -15.36
CA ARG A 79 -7.60 -18.78 -16.11
C ARG A 79 -7.85 -18.40 -17.57
N ASN A 80 -7.72 -17.11 -17.92
CA ASN A 80 -8.09 -16.55 -19.22
C ASN A 80 -6.90 -15.93 -19.96
N LEU A 81 -5.75 -16.60 -19.94
CA LEU A 81 -4.53 -16.10 -20.57
C LEU A 81 -4.54 -16.27 -22.10
N PRO A 82 -3.88 -15.35 -22.84
CA PRO A 82 -3.73 -15.46 -24.29
C PRO A 82 -2.81 -16.63 -24.66
N ARG A 83 -2.92 -17.12 -25.90
CA ARG A 83 -2.08 -18.23 -26.40
C ARG A 83 -0.59 -17.88 -26.28
N GLY A 84 0.17 -18.79 -25.70
CA GLY A 84 1.62 -18.64 -25.51
C GLY A 84 2.02 -18.15 -24.11
N ILE A 85 1.04 -17.85 -23.24
CA ILE A 85 1.24 -17.58 -21.82
C ILE A 85 0.51 -18.67 -21.04
N SER A 86 1.12 -19.13 -19.96
CA SER A 86 0.61 -20.19 -19.09
C SER A 86 0.60 -19.74 -17.63
N GLU A 87 -0.07 -20.51 -16.77
CA GLU A 87 -0.08 -20.24 -15.32
C GLU A 87 1.34 -20.29 -14.71
N ALA A 88 2.27 -21.01 -15.34
CA ALA A 88 3.67 -21.05 -14.91
C ALA A 88 4.38 -19.69 -15.05
N ASP A 89 3.85 -18.80 -15.91
CA ASP A 89 4.36 -17.43 -16.08
C ASP A 89 3.77 -16.47 -15.02
N GLY A 90 2.95 -16.97 -14.09
CA GLY A 90 2.28 -16.20 -13.05
C GLY A 90 3.18 -15.23 -12.27
N PRO A 91 4.35 -15.64 -11.76
CA PRO A 91 5.25 -14.74 -11.03
C PRO A 91 5.72 -13.56 -11.90
N SER A 92 6.08 -13.81 -13.15
CA SER A 92 6.47 -12.74 -14.09
C SER A 92 5.31 -11.79 -14.39
N LEU A 93 4.08 -12.31 -14.50
CA LEU A 93 2.89 -11.48 -14.68
C LEU A 93 2.59 -10.61 -13.45
N ALA A 94 2.87 -11.12 -12.24
CA ALA A 94 2.72 -10.35 -11.01
C ALA A 94 3.74 -9.21 -10.91
N GLU A 95 4.99 -9.47 -11.28
CA GLU A 95 6.04 -8.45 -11.38
C GLU A 95 5.68 -7.37 -12.42
N ASP A 96 5.21 -7.77 -13.60
CA ASP A 96 4.76 -6.85 -14.64
C ASP A 96 3.60 -5.97 -14.16
N LEU A 97 2.62 -6.57 -13.46
CA LEU A 97 1.49 -5.81 -12.90
C LEU A 97 1.97 -4.81 -11.84
N ASP A 98 2.87 -5.22 -10.95
CA ASP A 98 3.46 -4.33 -9.95
C ASP A 98 4.12 -3.10 -10.61
N ILE A 99 4.95 -3.32 -11.64
CA ILE A 99 5.58 -2.24 -12.40
C ILE A 99 4.52 -1.29 -12.99
N VAL A 100 3.43 -1.82 -13.53
CA VAL A 100 2.34 -1.00 -14.08
C VAL A 100 1.64 -0.20 -12.99
N LEU A 101 1.32 -0.83 -11.85
CA LEU A 101 0.65 -0.19 -10.72
C LEU A 101 1.50 0.97 -10.18
N GLN A 102 2.78 0.72 -9.88
CA GLN A 102 3.69 1.75 -9.37
C GLN A 102 3.83 2.97 -10.29
N ARG A 103 3.70 2.77 -11.60
CA ARG A 103 3.90 3.83 -12.60
C ARG A 103 2.63 4.60 -12.94
N HIS A 104 1.48 3.95 -12.88
CA HIS A 104 0.26 4.47 -13.49
C HIS A 104 -0.92 4.57 -12.54
N LEU A 105 -0.91 3.85 -11.42
CA LEU A 105 -2.07 3.76 -10.55
C LEU A 105 -1.66 3.81 -9.07
N TRP A 106 -1.95 4.94 -8.43
CA TRP A 106 -1.96 4.99 -6.97
C TRP A 106 -3.28 4.39 -6.47
N ILE A 107 -3.21 3.26 -5.78
CA ILE A 107 -4.38 2.63 -5.15
C ILE A 107 -4.47 3.10 -3.70
N ASP A 108 -5.53 3.82 -3.36
CA ASP A 108 -5.96 4.02 -1.98
C ASP A 108 -6.75 2.77 -1.56
N GLN A 109 -6.20 1.99 -0.62
CA GLN A 109 -6.80 0.71 -0.22
C GLN A 109 -8.06 0.94 0.60
N GLU A 110 -8.12 2.06 1.32
CA GLU A 110 -9.24 2.44 2.16
C GLU A 110 -10.46 2.81 1.32
N GLU A 111 -10.25 3.32 0.10
CA GLU A 111 -11.32 3.58 -0.88
C GLU A 111 -11.89 2.31 -1.53
N LEU A 112 -11.16 1.19 -1.51
CA LEU A 112 -11.67 -0.09 -2.04
C LEU A 112 -12.81 -0.60 -1.18
N SER A 113 -13.82 -1.23 -1.79
CA SER A 113 -14.94 -1.82 -1.04
C SER A 113 -14.51 -2.96 -0.13
N ASN A 114 -15.10 -3.01 1.06
CA ASN A 114 -14.99 -4.14 1.99
C ASN A 114 -16.16 -5.13 1.85
N GLU A 115 -17.08 -4.87 0.93
CA GLU A 115 -18.21 -5.76 0.65
C GLU A 115 -17.79 -6.78 -0.41
N ILE A 116 -18.37 -7.99 -0.34
CA ILE A 116 -18.04 -9.09 -1.27
C ILE A 116 -18.45 -8.73 -2.71
N ASP A 117 -19.54 -7.97 -2.88
CA ASP A 117 -20.04 -7.54 -4.19
C ASP A 117 -19.22 -6.40 -4.82
N GLY A 118 -18.31 -5.79 -4.05
CA GLY A 118 -17.42 -4.73 -4.48
C GLY A 118 -18.08 -3.38 -4.71
N MET A 119 -19.26 -3.11 -4.13
CA MET A 119 -19.87 -1.80 -4.24
C MET A 119 -19.10 -0.74 -3.43
N ILE A 120 -18.69 0.35 -4.09
CA ILE A 120 -18.14 1.54 -3.46
C ILE A 120 -19.25 2.58 -3.26
N LEU A 121 -19.38 3.13 -2.06
CA LEU A 121 -20.38 4.15 -1.70
C LEU A 121 -20.00 5.54 -2.26
N SER A 122 -19.69 5.65 -3.55
CA SER A 122 -19.48 6.94 -4.22
C SER A 122 -20.58 7.19 -5.25
N GLY A 123 -21.73 7.64 -4.74
CA GLY A 123 -22.50 8.72 -5.37
C GLY A 123 -23.12 8.51 -6.76
N THR A 124 -23.47 7.31 -7.22
CA THR A 124 -24.56 7.15 -8.21
C THR A 124 -25.36 5.87 -7.93
N ALA A 125 -26.28 5.95 -6.97
CA ALA A 125 -27.38 4.98 -6.85
C ALA A 125 -28.33 5.14 -8.06
N GLY A 126 -27.86 4.69 -9.21
CA GLY A 126 -28.49 4.87 -10.51
C GLY A 126 -28.99 3.55 -11.09
N ARG A 127 -29.92 2.90 -10.38
CA ARG A 127 -30.85 1.88 -10.92
C ARG A 127 -30.19 0.60 -11.49
N CYS A 128 -29.90 -0.36 -10.63
CA CYS A 128 -30.05 -1.77 -10.99
C CYS A 128 -31.44 -2.23 -10.53
N SER A 129 -32.49 -1.89 -11.28
CA SER A 129 -33.77 -2.59 -11.17
C SER A 129 -33.61 -3.95 -11.86
N ALA A 130 -33.44 -5.01 -11.08
CA ALA A 130 -33.62 -6.37 -11.57
C ALA A 130 -35.06 -6.53 -12.08
N THR A 131 -35.22 -6.94 -13.33
CA THR A 131 -36.47 -7.50 -13.89
C THR A 131 -36.27 -8.99 -14.08
#